data_AF-A0A933AKS6-F1
#
_entry.id   AF-A0A933AKS6-F1
#
_cell.length_a   1.000
_cell.length_b   1.000
_cell.length_c   1.000
_cell.angle_alpha   90.00
_cell.angle_beta   90.00
_cell.angle_gamma   90.00
#
_symmetry.space_group_name_H-M   'P 1'
#
loop_
_entity.id
_entity.type
_entity.pdbx_description
1 polymer ?
#
loop_
_entity_poly.entity_id
_entity_poly.type
_entity_poly.pdbx_seq_one_letter_code
_entity_poly.pdbx_strand_id
1 'polypeptide(L)'
;MNNEQRARHCSLAHYSLFIFLAILVALFVSLALAYSVAIPLFEAPDELQHFATLNYIARYQWFPSLGQPGQHLWDQEALQAPLYYLLGAAATGWVDTSDFSRQAVLQPKPNIGDATLPGKKNAFLHGPAQ
;
A
#
# COMPACT_ATOMS: atom_id res chain seq x y z
N MET A 1 -17.05 5.00 49.28
CA MET A 1 -16.68 4.10 48.16
C MET A 1 -15.33 3.48 48.48
N ASN A 2 -15.22 2.16 48.58
CA ASN A 2 -14.01 1.49 49.08
C ASN A 2 -12.93 1.31 47.97
N ASN A 3 -11.66 1.10 48.36
CA ASN A 3 -10.54 1.03 47.41
C ASN A 3 -10.66 -0.14 46.42
N GLU A 4 -11.26 -1.27 46.83
CA GLU A 4 -11.49 -2.41 45.94
C GLU A 4 -12.50 -2.12 44.83
N GLN A 5 -13.58 -1.39 45.13
CA GLN A 5 -14.54 -0.95 44.11
C GLN A 5 -13.89 -0.01 43.10
N ARG A 6 -12.96 0.86 43.51
CA ARG A 6 -12.22 1.74 42.58
C ARG A 6 -11.27 0.95 41.68
N ALA A 7 -10.57 -0.04 42.22
CA ALA A 7 -9.67 -0.92 41.46
C ALA A 7 -10.43 -1.77 40.42
N ARG A 8 -11.60 -2.33 40.78
CA ARG A 8 -12.44 -3.11 39.87
C ARG A 8 -13.03 -2.26 38.74
N HIS A 9 -13.50 -1.05 39.02
CA HIS A 9 -13.97 -0.12 37.97
C HIS A 9 -12.84 0.31 37.03
N CYS A 10 -11.64 0.57 37.55
CA CYS A 10 -10.47 0.91 36.73
C CYS A 10 -10.07 -0.26 35.82
N SER A 11 -10.09 -1.50 36.35
CA SER A 11 -9.78 -2.71 35.58
C SER A 11 -10.83 -3.00 34.47
N LEU A 12 -12.12 -2.91 34.78
CA LEU A 12 -13.20 -3.11 33.81
C LEU A 12 -13.19 -2.07 32.68
N ALA A 13 -12.87 -0.81 32.99
CA ALA A 13 -12.74 0.26 32.00
C ALA A 13 -11.55 0.03 31.05
N HIS A 14 -10.44 -0.52 31.54
CA HIS A 14 -9.31 -0.92 30.69
C HIS A 14 -9.71 -2.07 29.76
N TYR A 15 -10.37 -3.12 30.27
CA TYR A 15 -10.82 -4.23 29.42
C TYR A 15 -11.81 -3.79 28.35
N SER A 16 -12.75 -2.90 28.67
CA SER A 16 -13.69 -2.39 27.67
C SER A 16 -13.00 -1.53 26.60
N LEU A 17 -11.99 -0.75 26.97
CA LEU A 17 -11.18 0.01 26.00
C LEU A 17 -10.37 -0.92 25.10
N PHE A 18 -9.74 -1.95 25.66
CA PHE A 18 -8.99 -2.95 24.89
C PHE A 18 -9.89 -3.72 23.92
N ILE A 19 -11.08 -4.15 24.36
CA ILE A 19 -12.05 -4.84 23.49
C ILE A 19 -12.52 -3.90 22.37
N PHE A 20 -12.82 -2.64 22.69
CA PHE A 20 -13.21 -1.64 21.70
C PHE A 20 -12.09 -1.41 20.66
N LEU A 21 -10.85 -1.23 21.12
CA LEU A 21 -9.69 -1.08 20.24
C LEU A 21 -9.49 -2.32 19.36
N ALA A 22 -9.62 -3.52 19.93
CA ALA A 22 -9.49 -4.77 19.18
C ALA A 22 -10.56 -4.89 18.08
N ILE A 23 -11.81 -4.52 18.39
CA ILE A 23 -12.90 -4.47 17.39
C ILE A 23 -12.57 -3.47 16.29
N LEU A 24 -12.08 -2.28 16.63
CA LEU A 24 -11.74 -1.25 15.65
C LEU A 24 -10.60 -1.69 14.74
N VAL A 25 -9.55 -2.30 15.28
CA VAL A 25 -8.44 -2.87 14.50
C VAL A 25 -8.93 -3.99 13.61
N ALA A 26 -9.76 -4.90 14.12
CA ALA A 26 -10.31 -6.00 13.33
C ALA A 26 -11.17 -5.50 12.16
N LEU A 27 -12.00 -4.47 12.41
CA LEU A 27 -12.79 -3.83 11.37
C LEU A 27 -11.88 -3.16 10.32
N PHE A 28 -10.88 -2.40 10.75
CA PHE A 28 -9.92 -1.76 9.84
C PHE A 28 -9.20 -2.78 8.96
N VAL A 29 -8.65 -3.86 9.54
CA VAL A 29 -7.96 -4.91 8.79
C VAL A 29 -8.91 -5.59 7.80
N SER A 30 -10.15 -5.86 8.21
CA SER A 30 -11.15 -6.46 7.33
C SER A 30 -11.47 -5.57 6.12
N LEU A 31 -11.63 -4.26 6.34
CA LEU A 31 -11.84 -3.29 5.27
C LEU A 31 -10.60 -3.14 4.37
N ALA A 32 -9.40 -3.11 4.95
CA ALA A 32 -8.16 -3.01 4.20
C ALA A 32 -7.96 -4.23 3.28
N LEU A 33 -8.25 -5.43 3.77
CA LEU A 33 -8.21 -6.65 2.96
C LEU A 33 -9.27 -6.64 1.85
N ALA A 34 -10.50 -6.24 2.18
CA ALA A 34 -11.57 -6.11 1.17
C ALA A 34 -11.19 -5.10 0.08
N TYR A 35 -10.62 -3.96 0.46
CA TYR A 35 -10.10 -2.94 -0.47
C TYR A 35 -8.97 -3.51 -1.34
N SER A 36 -8.01 -4.22 -0.74
CA SER A 36 -6.88 -4.84 -1.45
C SER A 36 -7.29 -5.89 -2.47
N VAL A 37 -8.44 -6.56 -2.28
CA VAL A 37 -8.98 -7.54 -3.24
C VAL A 37 -9.87 -6.86 -4.29
N ALA A 38 -10.58 -5.79 -3.91
CA ALA A 38 -11.51 -5.10 -4.81
C ALA A 38 -10.81 -4.18 -5.81
N ILE A 39 -9.66 -3.60 -5.43
CA ILE A 39 -8.87 -2.72 -6.29
C ILE A 39 -7.76 -3.53 -6.97
N PRO A 40 -7.70 -3.55 -8.31
CA PRO A 40 -6.61 -4.21 -9.02
C PRO A 40 -5.25 -3.61 -8.62
N LEU A 41 -4.21 -4.45 -8.67
CA LEU A 41 -2.85 -4.03 -8.35
C LEU A 41 -2.46 -2.78 -9.14
N PHE A 42 -1.85 -1.80 -8.45
CA PHE A 42 -1.32 -0.55 -8.99
C PHE A 42 -2.37 0.52 -9.36
N GLU A 43 -3.66 0.25 -9.20
CA GLU A 43 -4.71 1.26 -9.43
C GLU A 43 -4.90 2.21 -8.23
N ALA A 44 -4.38 1.84 -7.05
CA ALA A 44 -4.36 2.78 -5.94
C ALA A 44 -3.33 3.91 -6.21
N PRO A 45 -3.64 5.16 -5.83
CA PRO A 45 -2.73 6.28 -6.04
C PRO A 45 -1.33 6.00 -5.48
N ASP A 46 -0.32 6.22 -6.31
CA ASP A 46 1.12 6.10 -6.00
C ASP A 46 1.60 4.69 -5.58
N GLU A 47 0.72 3.67 -5.61
CA GLU A 47 1.06 2.30 -5.20
C GLU A 47 2.21 1.72 -6.02
N LEU A 48 2.18 1.91 -7.34
CA LEU A 48 3.25 1.44 -8.21
C LEU A 48 4.58 2.13 -7.91
N GLN A 49 4.55 3.45 -7.73
CA GLN A 49 5.73 4.26 -7.54
C GLN A 49 6.45 3.86 -6.25
N HIS A 50 5.68 3.67 -5.18
CA HIS A 50 6.18 3.12 -3.92
C HIS A 50 6.78 1.72 -4.12
N PHE A 51 6.02 0.79 -4.70
CA PHE A 51 6.47 -0.58 -4.91
C PHE A 51 7.71 -0.67 -5.82
N ALA A 52 7.78 0.13 -6.87
CA ALA A 52 8.91 0.19 -7.79
C ALA A 52 10.19 0.61 -7.07
N THR A 53 10.10 1.60 -6.17
CA THR A 53 11.23 2.06 -5.34
C THR A 53 11.70 0.96 -4.39
N LEU A 54 10.76 0.30 -3.70
CA LEU A 54 11.03 -0.83 -2.80
C LEU A 54 11.72 -1.99 -3.54
N ASN A 55 11.15 -2.39 -4.68
CA ASN A 55 11.66 -3.49 -5.49
C ASN A 55 13.04 -3.17 -6.09
N TYR A 56 13.29 -1.90 -6.46
CA TYR A 56 14.62 -1.46 -6.90
C TYR A 56 15.66 -1.63 -5.78
N ILE A 57 15.35 -1.16 -4.57
CA ILE A 57 16.24 -1.29 -3.41
C ILE A 57 16.45 -2.77 -3.05
N ALA A 58 15.40 -3.58 -3.04
CA ALA A 58 15.50 -5.01 -2.75
C ALA A 58 16.42 -5.73 -3.75
N ARG A 59 16.33 -5.41 -5.05
CA ARG A 59 17.12 -6.06 -6.11
C ARG A 59 18.56 -5.58 -6.19
N TYR A 60 18.78 -4.27 -6.09
CA TYR A 60 20.07 -3.66 -6.39
C TYR A 60 20.82 -3.22 -5.13
N GLN A 61 20.18 -3.27 -3.96
CA GLN A 61 20.74 -2.80 -2.69
C GLN A 61 21.24 -1.35 -2.79
N TRP A 62 20.55 -0.55 -3.62
CA TRP A 62 20.88 0.84 -3.93
C TRP A 62 19.61 1.66 -4.13
N PHE A 63 19.70 2.98 -3.95
CA PHE A 63 18.56 3.87 -4.16
C PHE A 63 18.39 4.20 -5.65
N PRO A 64 17.14 4.23 -6.17
CA PRO A 64 16.90 4.62 -7.54
C PRO A 64 17.25 6.10 -7.76
N SER A 65 17.76 6.42 -8.94
CA SER A 65 18.00 7.81 -9.34
C SER A 65 16.70 8.49 -9.77
N LEU A 66 16.60 9.80 -9.51
CA LEU A 66 15.56 10.62 -10.11
C LEU A 66 15.85 10.82 -11.61
N GLY A 67 14.86 10.51 -12.45
CA GLY A 67 14.88 10.76 -13.89
C GLY A 67 13.97 11.92 -14.28
N GLN A 68 13.68 12.06 -15.58
CA GLN A 68 12.57 12.92 -16.01
C GLN A 68 11.22 12.32 -15.56
N PRO A 69 10.18 13.15 -15.31
CA PRO A 69 8.86 12.65 -14.97
C PRO A 69 8.34 11.63 -15.98
N GLY A 70 7.81 10.51 -15.50
CA GLY A 70 7.34 9.40 -16.34
C GLY A 70 8.43 8.55 -17.04
N GLN A 71 9.73 8.82 -16.80
CA GLN A 71 10.82 8.00 -17.35
C GLN A 71 10.96 6.65 -16.64
N HIS A 72 10.67 6.62 -15.34
CA HIS A 72 10.80 5.44 -14.49
C HIS A 72 9.52 5.21 -13.68
N LEU A 73 9.26 3.96 -13.32
CA LEU A 73 8.06 3.59 -12.57
C LEU A 73 8.00 4.19 -11.16
N TRP A 74 9.16 4.44 -10.53
CA TRP A 74 9.24 5.05 -9.20
C TRP A 74 9.01 6.58 -9.21
N ASP A 75 9.25 7.25 -10.33
CA ASP A 75 9.11 8.70 -10.49
C ASP A 75 9.61 9.51 -9.26
N GLN A 76 8.75 10.38 -8.70
CA GLN A 76 9.07 11.27 -7.58
C GLN A 76 9.30 10.52 -6.26
N GLU A 77 8.83 9.28 -6.14
CA GLU A 77 8.97 8.47 -4.93
C GLU A 77 10.43 8.08 -4.64
N ALA A 78 11.33 8.20 -5.63
CA ALA A 78 12.76 8.04 -5.42
C ALA A 78 13.38 9.07 -4.45
N LEU A 79 12.72 10.21 -4.21
CA LEU A 79 13.23 11.28 -3.34
C LEU A 79 12.75 11.21 -1.89
N GLN A 80 11.82 10.31 -1.60
CA GLN A 80 11.19 10.24 -0.29
C GLN A 80 12.14 9.69 0.79
N ALA A 81 11.74 9.86 2.05
CA ALA A 81 12.56 9.45 3.18
C ALA A 81 12.89 7.94 3.16
N PRO A 82 14.16 7.56 3.35
CA PRO A 82 14.63 6.20 3.02
C PRO A 82 14.12 5.11 3.96
N LEU A 83 13.75 5.44 5.20
CA LEU A 83 13.42 4.44 6.22
C LEU A 83 12.25 3.54 5.80
N TYR A 84 11.17 4.16 5.29
CA TYR A 84 10.01 3.43 4.80
C TYR A 84 10.42 2.44 3.70
N TYR A 85 11.29 2.89 2.79
CA TYR A 85 11.69 2.07 1.65
C TYR A 85 12.63 0.92 2.01
N LEU A 86 13.55 1.14 2.95
CA LEU A 86 14.44 0.09 3.43
C LEU A 86 13.65 -1.00 4.17
N LEU A 87 12.70 -0.61 5.02
CA LEU A 87 11.86 -1.54 5.75
C LEU A 87 10.96 -2.34 4.81
N GLY A 88 10.33 -1.67 3.84
CA GLY A 88 9.50 -2.36 2.85
C GLY A 88 10.32 -3.29 1.97
N ALA A 89 11.51 -2.89 1.51
CA ALA A 89 12.39 -3.74 0.71
C ALA A 89 12.86 -4.98 1.48
N ALA A 90 13.14 -4.85 2.78
CA ALA A 90 13.44 -5.99 3.64
C ALA A 90 12.21 -6.90 3.84
N ALA A 91 11.01 -6.31 3.96
CA ALA A 91 9.77 -7.04 4.17
C ALA A 91 9.28 -7.77 2.90
N THR A 92 9.62 -7.29 1.70
CA THR A 92 9.12 -7.85 0.42
C THR A 92 10.20 -8.47 -0.46
N GLY A 93 11.48 -8.31 -0.14
CA GLY A 93 12.59 -8.75 -1.00
C GLY A 93 12.69 -10.26 -1.25
N TRP A 94 11.94 -11.06 -0.49
CA TRP A 94 11.82 -12.52 -0.68
C TRP A 94 10.73 -12.92 -1.70
N VAL A 95 9.89 -11.98 -2.14
CA VAL A 95 8.82 -12.23 -3.11
C VAL A 95 9.41 -12.29 -4.52
N ASP A 96 9.06 -13.33 -5.28
CA ASP A 96 9.41 -13.39 -6.71
C ASP A 96 8.65 -12.30 -7.46
N THR A 97 9.39 -11.36 -8.02
CA THR A 97 8.87 -10.23 -8.78
C THR A 97 9.37 -10.26 -10.23
N SER A 98 9.87 -11.41 -10.70
CA SER A 98 10.47 -11.57 -12.04
C SER A 98 9.56 -11.13 -13.19
N ASP A 99 8.24 -11.15 -12.98
CA ASP A 99 7.21 -10.73 -13.91
C ASP A 99 6.71 -9.29 -13.71
N PHE A 100 7.28 -8.53 -12.78
CA PHE A 100 6.86 -7.17 -12.45
C PHE A 100 6.73 -6.25 -13.66
N SER A 101 7.67 -6.33 -14.61
CA SER A 101 7.64 -5.54 -15.85
C SER A 101 6.49 -5.90 -16.80
N ARG A 102 5.92 -7.10 -16.68
CA ARG A 102 4.74 -7.53 -17.41
C ARG A 102 3.44 -7.13 -16.72
N GLN A 103 3.49 -6.93 -15.40
CA GLN A 103 2.31 -6.52 -14.62
C GLN A 103 2.12 -5.00 -14.60
N ALA A 104 3.20 -4.24 -14.46
CA ALA A 104 3.18 -2.78 -14.37
C ALA A 104 3.14 -2.09 -15.75
N VAL A 105 2.21 -2.50 -16.62
CA VAL A 105 2.06 -1.95 -17.97
C VAL A 105 1.00 -0.86 -17.99
N LEU A 106 1.41 0.37 -18.26
CA LEU A 106 0.51 1.52 -18.33
C LEU A 106 -0.51 1.40 -19.46
N GLN A 107 -1.75 1.79 -19.18
CA GLN A 107 -2.80 1.95 -20.16
C GLN A 107 -2.48 3.15 -21.07
N PRO A 108 -2.50 3.01 -22.40
CA PRO A 108 -2.35 4.16 -23.28
C PRO A 108 -3.55 5.11 -23.18
N LYS A 109 -3.29 6.36 -22.77
CA LYS A 109 -4.27 7.46 -22.58
C LYS A 109 -5.42 7.06 -21.63
N PRO A 110 -5.13 6.87 -20.34
CA PRO A 110 -6.15 6.55 -19.36
C PRO A 110 -6.90 7.84 -18.95
N ASN A 111 -8.19 7.72 -18.66
CA ASN A 111 -9.04 8.82 -18.17
C ASN A 111 -8.82 9.01 -16.65
N ILE A 112 -7.57 9.16 -16.23
CA ILE A 112 -7.23 9.32 -14.80
C ILE A 112 -7.74 10.69 -14.33
N GLY A 113 -8.43 10.69 -13.18
CA GLY A 113 -8.92 11.91 -12.54
C GLY A 113 -10.25 12.45 -13.09
N ASP A 114 -10.79 11.88 -14.16
CA ASP A 114 -12.11 12.25 -14.69
C ASP A 114 -12.99 11.02 -14.94
N ALA A 115 -13.82 10.72 -13.94
CA ALA A 115 -14.74 9.58 -13.99
C ALA A 115 -15.93 9.78 -14.95
N THR A 116 -16.12 10.99 -15.50
CA THR A 116 -17.22 11.32 -16.40
C THR A 116 -16.92 10.92 -17.85
N LEU A 117 -15.63 10.80 -18.20
CA LEU A 117 -15.22 10.43 -19.55
C LEU A 117 -15.48 8.92 -19.79
N PRO A 118 -16.18 8.56 -20.88
CA PRO A 118 -16.39 7.17 -21.23
C PRO A 118 -15.07 6.50 -21.61
N GLY A 119 -14.94 5.20 -21.33
CA GLY A 119 -13.80 4.38 -21.76
C GLY A 119 -12.85 3.99 -20.63
N LYS A 120 -11.55 4.24 -20.83
CA LYS A 120 -10.43 3.63 -20.09
C LYS A 120 -10.22 4.28 -18.72
N LYS A 121 -10.83 3.72 -17.68
CA LYS A 121 -10.71 4.25 -16.30
C LYS A 121 -9.44 3.81 -15.57
N ASN A 122 -8.91 2.65 -15.95
CA ASN A 122 -7.75 2.04 -15.32
C ASN A 122 -6.45 2.72 -15.81
N ALA A 123 -5.54 2.98 -14.88
CA ALA A 123 -4.20 3.46 -15.16
C ALA A 123 -3.32 2.37 -15.79
N PHE A 124 -3.61 1.09 -15.51
CA PHE A 124 -2.83 -0.07 -15.95
C PHE A 124 -3.65 -1.06 -16.80
N LEU A 125 -2.92 -1.85 -17.58
CA LEU A 125 -3.48 -2.97 -18.33
C LEU A 125 -3.56 -4.19 -17.44
N HIS A 126 -4.79 -4.67 -17.21
CA HIS A 126 -5.05 -5.93 -16.52
C HIS A 126 -5.42 -7.01 -17.52
N GLY A 127 -4.58 -8.04 -17.59
CA GLY A 127 -4.81 -9.24 -18.42
C GLY A 127 -5.40 -10.38 -17.60
N PRO A 128 -5.89 -11.45 -18.23
CA PRO A 128 -6.50 -12.60 -17.56
C PRO A 128 -5.54 -13.43 -16.67
N ALA A 129 -4.26 -13.06 -16.63
CA ALA A 129 -3.23 -13.69 -15.80
C ALA A 129 -2.96 -12.92 -14.49
N GLN A 130 -3.68 -11.82 -14.25
CA GLN A 130 -3.72 -11.06 -12.99
C GLN A 130 -5.06 -11.31 -12.30
#